data_AF-A0A923AXE9-F1
#
_entry.id   AF-A0A923AXE9-F1
#
_cell.length_a   1.000
_cell.length_b   1.000
_cell.length_c   1.000
_cell.angle_alpha   90.00
_cell.angle_beta   90.00
_cell.angle_gamma   90.00
#
_symmetry.space_group_name_H-M   'P 1'
#
loop_
_entity.id
_entity.type
_entity.pdbx_description
1 polymer ?
#
loop_
_entity_poly.entity_id
_entity_poly.type
_entity_poly.pdbx_seq_one_letter_code
_entity_poly.pdbx_strand_id
1 'polypeptide(L)' 'RARLEKAVADFDSDIGHVNKKLGNPNFVARAAPEVVDEQREKLAAAEAGKAKMQAALKRLEDLT' A
#
# COMPACT_ATOMS: atom_id res chain seq x y z
N ARG A 1 -6.18 -7.74 17.45
CA ARG A 1 -6.43 -8.39 16.15
C ARG A 1 -7.26 -7.50 15.20
N ALA A 2 -8.56 -7.28 15.45
CA ALA A 2 -9.44 -6.50 14.56
C ALA A 2 -8.92 -5.12 14.09
N ARG A 3 -8.29 -4.33 14.97
CA ARG A 3 -7.70 -3.03 14.56
C ARG A 3 -6.51 -3.16 13.60
N LEU A 4 -5.69 -4.20 13.78
CA LEU A 4 -4.56 -4.48 12.88
C LEU A 4 -5.06 -5.00 11.53
N GLU A 5 -6.07 -5.87 11.54
CA GLU A 5 -6.72 -6.35 10.31
C GLU A 5 -7.36 -5.20 9.53
N LYS A 6 -8.05 -4.29 10.22
CA LYS A 6 -8.57 -3.07 9.60
C LYS A 6 -7.46 -2.21 8.99
N ALA A 7 -6.37 -1.97 9.72
CA ALA A 7 -5.24 -1.21 9.19
C ALA A 7 -4.61 -1.86 7.96
N VAL A 8 -4.50 -3.19 7.92
CA VAL A 8 -4.04 -3.92 6.73
C VAL A 8 -5.00 -3.70 5.55
N ALA A 9 -6.31 -3.80 5.78
CA ALA A 9 -7.32 -3.57 4.75
C ALA A 9 -7.31 -2.13 4.21
N ASP A 10 -7.10 -1.14 5.08
CA ASP A 10 -6.95 0.27 4.67
C ASP A 10 -5.72 0.44 3.75
N PHE A 11 -4.57 -0.14 4.12
CA PHE A 11 -3.39 -0.14 3.24
C PHE A 11 -3.62 -0.89 1.93
N ASP A 12 -4.34 -2.02 1.94
CA ASP A 12 -4.68 -2.76 0.72
C ASP A 12 -5.51 -1.93 -0.26
N SER A 13 -6.46 -1.14 0.25
CA SER A 13 -7.26 -0.21 -0.54
C SER A 13 -6.37 0.88 -1.18
N ASP A 14 -5.49 1.50 -0.39
CA ASP A 14 -4.58 2.54 -0.88
C ASP A 14 -3.61 2.01 -1.94
N ILE A 15 -2.99 0.85 -1.69
CA ILE A 15 -2.12 0.14 -2.64
C ILE A 15 -2.89 -0.16 -3.93
N GLY A 16 -4.12 -0.66 -3.82
CA GLY A 16 -4.97 -0.94 -4.98
C GLY A 16 -5.24 0.30 -5.83
N HIS A 17 -5.56 1.43 -5.20
CA HIS A 17 -5.79 2.70 -5.90
C HIS A 17 -4.53 3.21 -6.62
N VAL A 18 -3.37 3.12 -5.98
CA VAL A 18 -2.10 3.58 -6.57
C VAL A 18 -1.68 2.66 -7.71
N ASN A 19 -1.77 1.34 -7.52
CA ASN A 19 -1.46 0.35 -8.57
C ASN A 19 -2.38 0.51 -9.79
N LYS A 20 -3.65 0.87 -9.60
CA LYS A 20 -4.55 1.16 -10.72
C LYS A 20 -4.08 2.35 -11.56
N LYS A 21 -3.51 3.38 -10.92
CA LYS A 21 -2.92 4.54 -11.64
C LYS A 21 -1.63 4.15 -12.34
N LEU A 22 -0.69 3.53 -11.63
CA LEU A 22 0.63 3.17 -12.16
C LEU A 22 0.56 2.07 -13.22
N GLY A 23 -0.44 1.18 -13.14
CA GLY A 23 -0.70 0.14 -14.14
C GLY A 23 -1.45 0.64 -15.37
N ASN A 24 -1.91 1.89 -15.40
CA ASN A 24 -2.55 2.50 -16.57
C ASN A 24 -1.49 3.16 -17.47
N PRO A 25 -1.20 2.63 -18.67
CA PRO A 25 -0.16 3.18 -19.54
C PRO A 25 -0.45 4.63 -19.95
N ASN A 26 -1.72 5.01 -20.10
CA ASN A 26 -2.10 6.39 -20.43
C ASN A 26 -1.78 7.36 -19.28
N PHE A 27 -1.88 6.92 -18.03
CA PHE A 27 -1.50 7.74 -16.89
C PHE A 27 0.01 7.93 -16.86
N VAL A 28 0.78 6.84 -16.97
CA VAL A 28 2.26 6.88 -16.94
C VAL A 28 2.84 7.69 -18.10
N ALA A 29 2.25 7.58 -19.30
CA ALA A 29 2.74 8.29 -20.48
C ALA A 29 2.39 9.79 -20.49
N ARG A 30 1.35 10.21 -19.75
CA ARG A 30 0.83 11.59 -19.82
C ARG A 30 1.04 12.39 -18.53
N ALA A 31 1.20 11.73 -17.40
CA ALA A 31 1.50 12.40 -16.14
C ALA A 31 2.91 12.97 -16.16
N ALA A 32 3.12 14.07 -15.42
CA ALA A 32 4.47 14.58 -15.20
C ALA A 32 5.32 13.51 -14.49
N PRO A 33 6.63 13.39 -14.80
CA PRO A 33 7.51 12.41 -14.17
C PRO A 33 7.44 12.46 -12.64
N GLU A 34 7.49 13.65 -12.05
CA GLU A 34 7.39 13.86 -10.60
C GLU A 34 6.09 13.29 -9.99
N VAL A 35 4.97 13.35 -10.72
CA VAL A 35 3.70 12.78 -10.25
C VAL A 35 3.74 11.26 -10.27
N VAL A 36 4.36 10.66 -11.29
CA VAL A 36 4.55 9.20 -11.36
C VAL A 36 5.47 8.73 -10.24
N ASP A 37 6.56 9.45 -9.99
CA ASP A 37 7.50 9.14 -8.93
C ASP A 37 6.86 9.29 -7.54
N GLU A 38 6.09 10.35 -7.30
CA GLU A 38 5.32 10.51 -6.06
C GLU A 38 4.33 9.36 -5.85
N GLN A 39 3.64 8.90 -6.91
CA GLN A 39 2.77 7.72 -6.79
C GLN A 39 3.57 6.46 -6.45
N ARG A 40 4.77 6.28 -7.00
CA ARG A 40 5.65 5.13 -6.68
C ARG A 40 6.17 5.18 -5.25
N GLU A 41 6.54 6.35 -4.76
CA GLU A 41 6.93 6.55 -3.36
C GLU A 41 5.77 6.27 -2.41
N LYS A 42 4.56 6.75 -2.75
CA LYS A 42 3.33 6.44 -2.00
C LYS A 42 3.05 4.93 -1.96
N LEU A 43 3.24 4.24 -3.08
CA LEU A 43 3.10 2.79 -3.14
C LEU A 43 4.08 2.11 -2.17
N ALA A 44 5.37 2.45 -2.26
CA ALA A 44 6.41 1.86 -1.41
C ALA A 44 6.16 2.13 0.09
N ALA A 45 5.71 3.34 0.44
CA ALA A 45 5.37 3.70 1.81
C ALA A 45 4.16 2.90 2.32
N ALA A 46 3.11 2.75 1.51
CA ALA A 46 1.92 1.97 1.87
C ALA A 46 2.24 0.48 2.03
N GLU A 47 3.05 -0.10 1.13
CA GLU A 47 3.52 -1.48 1.22
C GLU A 47 4.35 -1.72 2.49
N ALA A 48 5.27 -0.80 2.81
CA ALA A 48 6.05 -0.87 4.05
C ALA A 48 5.17 -0.75 5.30
N GLY A 49 4.15 0.12 5.27
CA GLY A 49 3.15 0.26 6.32
C GLY A 49 2.36 -1.02 6.55
N LYS A 50 1.83 -1.60 5.47
CA LYS A 50 1.12 -2.89 5.48
C LYS A 50 1.98 -3.99 6.07
N ALA A 51 3.23 -4.13 5.61
CA ALA A 51 4.15 -5.16 6.09
C ALA A 51 4.37 -5.09 7.60
N LYS A 52 4.48 -3.87 8.17
CA LYS A 52 4.58 -3.67 9.62
C LYS A 52 3.33 -4.14 10.36
N MET A 53 2.14 -3.82 9.86
CA MET A 53 0.87 -4.25 10.47
C MET A 53 0.68 -5.76 10.39
N GLN A 54 1.02 -6.38 9.26
CA GLN A 54 0.99 -7.83 9.09
C GLN A 54 1.98 -8.54 10.01
N ALA A 55 3.20 -8.00 10.16
CA ALA A 55 4.17 -8.56 11.11
C ALA A 55 3.68 -8.47 12.57
N ALA A 56 3.04 -7.36 12.95
CA ALA A 56 2.43 -7.21 14.27
C ALA A 56 1.24 -8.17 14.46
N LEU A 57 0.41 -8.35 13.43
CA LEU A 57 -0.69 -9.31 13.45
C LEU A 57 -0.15 -10.73 13.66
N LYS A 58 0.83 -11.15 12.85
CA LYS A 58 1.48 -12.46 12.96
C LYS A 58 2.01 -12.75 14.37
N ARG A 59 2.73 -11.77 14.96
CA ARG A 59 3.22 -11.90 16.35
C ARG A 59 2.10 -12.12 17.36
N LEU A 60 0.94 -11.49 17.15
CA LEU A 60 -0.22 -11.70 18.02
C LEU A 60 -0.81 -13.10 17.83
N GLU A 61 -0.85 -13.63 16.61
CA GLU A 61 -1.32 -15.00 16.34
C GLU A 61 -0.38 -16.04 16.94
N ASP A 62 0.93 -15.83 16.85
CA ASP A 62 1.95 -16.74 17.41
C ASP A 62 1.88 -16.80 18.96
N LEU A 63 1.21 -15.85 19.62
CA LEU A 63 1.07 -15.75 21.08
C LEU A 63 -0.26 -16.32 21.62
N THR A 64 -1.19 -16.71 20.76
CA THR A 64 -2.56 -17.14 21.13
C THR A 64 -2.87 -18.51 20.59
#